data_AF-A0A398CU32-F1
#
_entry.id   AF-A0A398CU32-F1
#
_cell.length_a   1.000
_cell.length_b   1.000
_cell.length_c   1.000
_cell.angle_alpha   90.00
_cell.angle_beta   90.00
_cell.angle_gamma   90.00
#
_symmetry.space_group_name_H-M   'P 1'
#
loop_
_entity.id
_entity.type
_entity.pdbx_description
1 polymer ?
#
loop_
_entity_poly.entity_id
_entity_poly.type
_entity_poly.pdbx_seq_one_letter_code
_entity_poly.pdbx_strand_id
1 'polypeptide(L)' 'MSNIKTVKPAGIRFKNWIRSMWTEIRHRVTWPRPRELMKSGVTIIAFVAFWAIYIGAWDYLFAAALKWLIS' A
#
# COMPACT_ATOMS: atom_id res chain seq x y z
N MET A 1 25.15 45.99 -15.38
CA MET A 1 23.81 45.74 -14.81
C MET A 1 23.78 44.32 -14.26
N SER A 2 23.93 44.15 -12.94
CA SER A 2 23.91 42.83 -12.29
C SER A 2 22.47 42.30 -12.21
N ASN A 3 22.22 41.15 -12.83
CA ASN A 3 20.94 40.44 -12.72
C ASN A 3 20.87 39.76 -11.34
N ILE A 4 20.27 40.45 -10.36
CA ILE A 4 19.99 39.87 -9.05
C ILE A 4 18.83 38.88 -9.20
N LYS A 5 19.14 37.59 -9.29
CA LYS A 5 18.12 36.53 -9.23
C LYS A 5 17.54 36.53 -7.83
N THR A 6 16.30 37.01 -7.69
CA THR A 6 15.55 36.99 -6.43
C THR A 6 15.24 35.54 -6.08
N VAL A 7 16.04 34.95 -5.19
CA VAL A 7 15.85 33.57 -4.73
C VAL A 7 14.58 33.55 -3.87
N LYS A 8 13.47 33.02 -4.41
CA LYS A 8 12.23 32.87 -3.65
C LYS A 8 12.48 32.04 -2.38
N PRO A 9 11.95 32.46 -1.21
CA PRO A 9 12.18 31.77 0.06
C PRO A 9 11.63 30.33 0.00
N ALA A 10 12.32 29.41 0.66
CA ALA A 10 12.05 27.96 0.58
C ALA A 10 10.59 27.59 0.90
N GLY A 11 9.95 28.29 1.85
CA GLY A 11 8.55 28.08 2.20
C GLY A 11 7.55 28.36 1.07
N ILE A 12 7.81 29.35 0.20
CA ILE A 12 6.97 29.63 -0.96
C ILE A 12 7.14 28.54 -2.03
N ARG A 13 8.38 28.01 -2.17
CA ARG A 13 8.67 26.92 -3.11
C ARG A 13 7.94 25.63 -2.71
N PHE A 14 7.94 25.29 -1.42
CA PHE A 14 7.27 24.10 -0.90
C PHE A 14 5.74 24.17 -1.02
N LYS A 15 5.13 25.32 -0.68
CA LYS A 15 3.69 25.53 -0.88
C LYS A 15 3.29 25.36 -2.34
N ASN A 16 4.06 25.92 -3.27
CA ASN A 16 3.81 25.77 -4.70
C ASN A 16 3.99 24.32 -5.16
N TRP A 17 4.98 23.61 -4.61
CA TRP A 17 5.21 22.19 -4.90
C TRP A 17 4.05 21.32 -4.46
N ILE A 18 3.57 21.44 -3.21
CA ILE A 18 2.39 20.71 -2.72
C ILE A 18 1.16 21.07 -3.55
N ARG A 19 0.96 22.34 -3.88
CA ARG A 19 -0.18 22.78 -4.70
C ARG A 19 -0.16 22.13 -6.09
N SER A 20 1.02 22.05 -6.71
CA SER A 20 1.20 21.40 -8.00
C SER A 20 0.97 19.89 -7.93
N MET A 21 1.48 19.23 -6.88
CA MET A 21 1.25 17.81 -6.62
C MET A 21 -0.24 17.51 -6.41
N TRP A 22 -0.94 18.36 -5.65
CA TRP A 22 -2.38 18.21 -5.42
C TRP A 22 -3.19 18.36 -6.69
N THR A 23 -2.87 19.34 -7.55
CA THR A 23 -3.53 19.48 -8.85
C THR A 23 -3.29 18.27 -9.74
N GLU A 24 -2.10 17.68 -9.70
CA GLU A 24 -1.77 16.50 -10.50
C GLU A 24 -2.49 15.25 -10.00
N ILE A 25 -2.51 15.03 -8.69
CA ILE A 25 -3.27 13.95 -8.06
C ILE A 25 -4.78 14.12 -8.31
N ARG A 26 -5.30 15.34 -8.32
CA ARG A 26 -6.74 15.56 -8.52
C ARG A 26 -7.17 15.41 -9.97
N HIS A 27 -6.34 15.83 -10.92
CA HIS A 27 -6.73 15.94 -12.34
C HIS A 27 -6.13 14.86 -13.26
N ARG A 28 -4.98 14.28 -12.91
CA ARG A 28 -4.31 13.27 -13.75
C ARG A 28 -4.37 11.86 -13.17
N VAL A 29 -4.73 11.69 -11.89
CA VAL A 29 -4.93 10.35 -11.31
C VAL A 29 -6.36 9.91 -11.56
N THR A 30 -6.51 8.93 -12.44
CA THR A 30 -7.73 8.15 -12.60
C THR A 30 -7.87 7.23 -11.40
N TRP A 31 -8.45 7.73 -10.31
CA TRP A 31 -8.81 6.89 -9.17
C TRP A 31 -9.81 5.82 -9.65
N PRO A 32 -9.47 4.53 -9.52
CA PRO A 32 -10.37 3.46 -9.94
C PRO A 32 -11.64 3.53 -9.10
N ARG A 33 -12.78 3.25 -9.74
CA ARG A 33 -14.07 3.23 -9.03
C ARG A 33 -13.99 2.18 -7.91
N PRO A 34 -14.65 2.38 -6.76
CA PRO A 34 -14.61 1.45 -5.63
C PRO A 34 -14.90 -0.02 -6.02
N ARG A 35 -15.75 -0.22 -7.03
CA ARG A 35 -16.06 -1.55 -7.58
C ARG A 35 -14.87 -2.26 -8.23
N GLU A 36 -13.96 -1.53 -8.87
CA GLU A 36 -12.76 -2.13 -9.46
C GLU A 36 -11.72 -2.48 -8.41
N LEU A 37 -11.62 -1.67 -7.35
CA LEU A 37 -10.79 -1.97 -6.16
C LEU A 37 -11.26 -3.23 -5.43
N MET A 38 -12.58 -3.45 -5.35
CA MET A 38 -13.12 -4.68 -4.76
C MET A 38 -12.75 -5.93 -5.56
N LYS A 39 -12.68 -5.85 -6.89
CA LYS A 39 -12.41 -7.01 -7.74
C LYS A 39 -10.98 -7.55 -7.54
N SER A 40 -10.00 -6.66 -7.47
CA SER A 40 -8.62 -7.03 -7.14
C SER A 40 -8.44 -7.34 -5.65
N GLY A 41 -9.08 -6.55 -4.77
CA GLY A 41 -8.98 -6.72 -3.32
C GLY A 41 -9.53 -8.07 -2.83
N VAL A 42 -10.68 -8.52 -3.34
CA VAL A 42 -11.28 -9.81 -2.96
C VAL A 42 -10.37 -10.98 -3.30
N THR A 43 -9.68 -10.92 -4.44
CA THR A 43 -8.75 -11.98 -4.85
C THR A 43 -7.58 -12.08 -3.86
N ILE A 44 -7.02 -10.95 -3.44
CA ILE A 44 -5.92 -10.90 -2.48
C ILE A 44 -6.38 -11.41 -1.11
N ILE A 45 -7.55 -10.98 -0.65
CA ILE A 45 -8.12 -11.42 0.64
C ILE A 45 -8.34 -12.93 0.63
N ALA A 46 -8.92 -13.49 -0.44
CA ALA A 46 -9.13 -14.93 -0.57
C ALA A 46 -7.80 -15.70 -0.57
N PHE A 47 -6.78 -15.18 -1.26
CA PHE A 47 -5.45 -15.78 -1.29
C PHE A 47 -4.79 -15.81 0.09
N VAL A 48 -4.83 -14.69 0.83
CA VAL A 48 -4.28 -14.61 2.18
C VAL A 48 -5.03 -15.53 3.15
N ALA A 49 -6.36 -15.57 3.06
CA ALA A 49 -7.18 -16.46 3.89
C ALA A 49 -6.86 -17.94 3.66
N PHE A 50 -6.67 -18.33 2.40
CA PHE A 50 -6.25 -19.70 2.05
C PHE A 50 -4.90 -20.06 2.70
N TRP A 51 -3.90 -19.19 2.56
CA TRP A 51 -2.57 -19.45 3.13
C TRP A 51 -2.59 -19.47 4.66
N ALA A 52 -3.37 -18.60 5.29
CA ALA A 52 -3.52 -18.59 6.75
C ALA A 52 -4.07 -19.93 7.27
N ILE A 53 -5.12 -20.46 6.61
CA ILE A 53 -5.69 -21.77 6.95
C ILE A 53 -4.69 -22.89 6.68
N TYR A 54 -4.03 -22.86 5.52
CA TYR A 54 -3.05 -23.89 5.14
C TYR A 54 -1.91 -23.99 6.15
N ILE A 55 -1.28 -22.85 6.47
CA ILE A 55 -0.17 -22.80 7.44
C ILE A 55 -0.65 -23.23 8.82
N GLY A 56 -1.81 -22.72 9.28
CA GLY A 56 -2.37 -23.10 10.59
C GLY A 56 -2.73 -24.58 10.70
N ALA A 57 -3.26 -25.18 9.63
CA ALA A 57 -3.57 -26.61 9.60
C ALA A 57 -2.30 -27.47 9.70
N TRP A 58 -1.25 -27.09 8.99
CA TRP A 58 0.03 -27.78 9.08
C TRP A 58 0.70 -27.61 10.44
N ASP A 59 0.67 -26.41 11.01
CA ASP A 59 1.19 -26.16 12.35
C ASP A 59 0.52 -27.07 13.40
N TYR A 60 -0.81 -27.17 13.34
CA TYR A 60 -1.58 -28.07 14.21
C TYR A 60 -1.23 -29.55 13.97
N LEU A 61 -1.16 -29.98 12.71
CA LEU A 61 -0.81 -31.37 12.35
C LEU A 61 0.58 -31.74 12.85
N PHE A 62 1.57 -30.86 12.66
CA PHE A 62 2.94 -31.10 13.12
C PHE A 62 3.03 -31.09 14.64
N ALA A 63 2.33 -30.17 15.32
CA ALA A 63 2.27 -30.16 16.78
C ALA A 63 1.64 -31.46 17.34
N ALA A 64 0.57 -31.95 16.70
CA ALA A 64 -0.07 -33.22 17.07
C ALA A 64 0.85 -34.43 16.80
N ALA A 65 1.51 -34.46 15.64
CA ALA A 65 2.44 -35.52 15.28
C ALA A 65 3.66 -35.56 16.22
N LEU A 66 4.22 -34.40 16.58
CA LEU A 66 5.32 -34.31 17.55
C LEU A 66 4.90 -34.75 18.94
N LYS A 67 3.70 -34.36 19.40
CA LYS A 67 3.16 -34.86 20.68
C LYS A 67 3.02 -36.38 20.69
N TRP A 68 2.57 -36.97 19.59
CA TRP A 68 2.44 -38.42 19.46
C TRP A 68 3.79 -39.14 19.38
N LEU A 69 4.81 -38.51 18.78
CA LEU A 69 6.14 -39.09 18.63
C LEU A 69 6.98 -39.02 19.92
N ILE A 70 6.79 -37.95 20.71
CA ILE A 70 7.55 -37.70 21.95
C ILE A 70 6.87 -38.34 23.18
N SER A 71 5.55 -38.58 23.11
CA SER A 71 4.78 -39.29 24.13
C SER A 71 4.86 -40.81 23.98
#